data_AF-A0A9E6EXU7-F1
#
_entry.id   AF-A0A9E6EXU7-F1
#
_cell.length_a   1.000
_cell.length_b   1.000
_cell.length_c   1.000
_cell.angle_alpha   90.00
_cell.angle_beta   90.00
_cell.angle_gamma   90.00
#
_symmetry.space_group_name_H-M   'P 1'
#
loop_
_entity.id
_entity.type
_entity.pdbx_description
1 polymer ?
#
loop_
_entity_poly.entity_id
_entity_poly.type
_entity_poly.pdbx_seq_one_letter_code
_entity_poly.pdbx_strand_id
1 'polypeptide(L)'
;MKTKMIKLSKCAFCIYFTVICSLFTFKSFSQGVAINTNGGVANNSAVLDLNVTNQGLLIPRITTNERASIIGTNGEAGATPATGLIIYNTDCNELQYYNGTTWISLINTLSLVAPVAITGSGATGNQITANWNSSTGATHYHLDVSTSSSFANFVTGYNNQDVSNVTSSNVTGLSGVTTYYYRVRAEN
;
A
#
# COMPACT_ATOMS: atom_id res chain seq x y z
N MET A 1 11.69 70.90 -41.27
CA MET A 1 12.22 69.52 -41.42
C MET A 1 11.13 68.68 -42.09
N LYS A 2 11.27 68.31 -43.37
CA LYS A 2 10.25 67.55 -44.11
C LYS A 2 10.52 66.05 -43.93
N THR A 3 9.68 65.35 -43.19
CA THR A 3 9.77 63.89 -43.00
C THR A 3 9.13 63.19 -44.21
N LYS A 4 9.90 62.39 -44.95
CA LYS A 4 9.44 61.64 -46.12
C LYS A 4 8.91 60.28 -45.67
N MET A 5 7.60 60.06 -45.69
CA MET A 5 7.01 58.75 -45.38
C MET A 5 7.23 57.79 -46.56
N ILE A 6 7.96 56.71 -46.33
CA ILE A 6 8.13 55.62 -47.29
C ILE A 6 6.93 54.68 -47.12
N LYS A 7 6.04 54.62 -48.12
CA LYS A 7 4.93 53.66 -48.14
C LYS A 7 5.49 52.27 -48.48
N LEU A 8 5.49 51.37 -47.50
CA LEU A 8 5.85 49.97 -47.74
C LEU A 8 4.77 49.30 -48.60
N SER A 9 5.17 48.63 -49.67
CA SER A 9 4.26 47.80 -50.48
C SER A 9 3.63 46.72 -49.60
N LYS A 10 2.35 46.39 -49.84
CA LYS A 10 1.65 45.28 -49.15
C LYS A 10 2.45 43.97 -49.21
N CYS A 11 3.20 43.77 -50.30
CA CYS A 11 4.08 42.62 -50.48
C CYS A 11 5.29 42.65 -49.52
N ALA A 12 5.91 43.83 -49.36
CA ALA A 12 7.06 44.01 -48.46
C ALA A 12 6.68 43.90 -46.97
N PHE A 13 5.48 44.34 -46.59
CA PHE A 13 4.96 44.13 -45.24
C PHE A 13 4.69 42.65 -44.94
N CYS A 14 4.11 41.92 -45.90
CA CYS A 14 3.82 40.50 -45.75
C CYS A 14 5.09 39.67 -45.56
N ILE A 15 6.13 39.92 -46.38
CA ILE A 15 7.44 39.26 -46.28
C ILE A 15 8.11 39.56 -44.93
N TYR A 16 8.08 40.82 -44.48
CA TYR A 16 8.68 41.20 -43.20
C TYR A 16 7.96 40.51 -42.01
N PHE A 17 6.63 40.44 -42.05
CA PHE A 17 5.84 39.72 -41.05
C PHE A 17 6.13 38.22 -41.04
N THR A 18 6.28 37.57 -42.20
CA THR A 18 6.61 36.14 -42.28
C THR A 18 8.03 35.84 -41.80
N VAL A 19 9.00 36.70 -42.12
CA VAL A 19 10.39 36.57 -41.66
C VAL A 19 10.51 36.80 -40.15
N ILE A 20 9.77 37.76 -39.58
CA ILE A 20 9.67 37.93 -38.13
C ILE A 20 9.05 36.69 -37.48
N CYS A 21 7.95 36.15 -38.03
CA CYS A 21 7.31 34.95 -37.48
C CYS A 21 8.23 33.72 -37.50
N SER A 22 9.08 33.56 -38.51
CA SER A 22 10.01 32.42 -38.61
C SER A 22 11.26 32.55 -37.72
N LEU A 23 11.66 33.77 -37.35
CA LEU A 23 12.74 34.06 -36.39
C LEU A 23 12.34 33.81 -34.92
N PHE A 24 11.03 33.71 -34.61
CA PHE A 24 10.51 33.39 -33.27
C PHE A 24 10.05 31.92 -33.14
N THR A 25 10.86 30.97 -33.59
CA THR A 25 10.61 29.55 -33.34
C THR A 25 10.99 29.19 -31.89
N PHE A 26 10.03 29.26 -30.97
CA PHE A 26 10.19 28.78 -29.60
C PHE A 26 10.34 27.25 -29.61
N LYS A 27 11.56 26.75 -29.47
CA LYS A 27 11.83 25.33 -29.15
C LYS A 27 11.40 25.11 -27.69
N SER A 28 10.24 24.51 -27.46
CA SER A 28 9.88 24.00 -26.12
C SER A 28 10.46 22.60 -25.97
N PHE A 29 11.35 22.40 -25.01
CA PHE A 29 11.75 21.06 -24.58
C PHE A 29 10.67 20.52 -23.65
N SER A 30 10.10 19.36 -23.98
CA SER A 30 9.24 18.65 -23.02
C SER A 30 10.14 18.11 -21.91
N GLN A 31 10.02 18.70 -20.73
CA GLN A 31 10.58 18.22 -19.47
C GLN A 31 9.42 17.79 -18.56
N GLY A 32 9.69 17.13 -17.42
CA GLY A 32 8.65 16.76 -16.46
C GLY A 32 7.76 17.94 -16.04
N VAL A 33 6.52 17.66 -15.64
CA VAL A 33 5.58 18.65 -15.12
C VAL A 33 5.85 18.86 -13.64
N ALA A 34 6.24 20.06 -13.26
CA ALA A 34 6.31 20.46 -11.86
C ALA A 34 5.03 21.19 -11.45
N ILE A 35 4.44 20.81 -10.32
CA ILE A 35 3.35 21.52 -9.65
C ILE A 35 3.89 22.00 -8.32
N ASN A 36 4.12 23.31 -8.22
CA ASN A 36 4.67 23.98 -7.06
C ASN A 36 4.25 25.45 -7.04
N THR A 37 4.56 26.15 -5.95
CA THR A 37 4.27 27.59 -5.79
C THR A 37 5.51 28.48 -5.94
N ASN A 38 6.69 27.91 -6.19
CA ASN A 38 7.98 28.60 -6.18
C ASN A 38 8.63 28.73 -7.57
N GLY A 39 8.01 28.18 -8.61
CA GLY A 39 8.53 28.21 -9.98
C GLY A 39 9.69 27.24 -10.23
N GLY A 40 9.93 26.27 -9.34
CA GLY A 40 10.97 25.26 -9.51
C GLY A 40 10.72 24.38 -10.73
N VAL A 41 11.79 23.97 -11.41
CA VAL A 41 11.73 22.96 -12.47
C VAL A 41 11.47 21.57 -11.87
N ALA A 42 10.83 20.69 -12.64
CA ALA A 42 10.62 19.31 -12.21
C ALA A 42 11.97 18.60 -12.07
N ASN A 43 12.06 17.68 -11.11
CA ASN A 43 13.21 16.80 -10.99
C ASN A 43 13.41 15.99 -12.30
N ASN A 44 14.66 15.83 -12.72
CA ASN A 44 15.02 15.09 -13.94
C ASN A 44 14.53 13.63 -13.96
N SER A 45 14.30 13.00 -12.80
CA SER A 45 13.76 11.64 -12.70
C SER A 45 12.23 11.59 -12.63
N ALA A 46 11.54 12.73 -12.67
CA ALA A 46 10.10 12.81 -12.48
C ALA A 46 9.39 13.36 -13.73
N VAL A 47 8.39 12.63 -14.21
CA VAL A 47 7.45 13.16 -15.21
C VAL A 47 6.38 14.03 -14.56
N LEU A 48 6.02 13.75 -13.30
CA LEU A 48 5.19 14.60 -12.45
C LEU A 48 5.92 14.81 -11.12
N ASP A 49 6.21 16.07 -10.78
CA ASP A 49 6.88 16.48 -9.55
C ASP A 49 5.98 17.43 -8.75
N LEU A 50 5.60 17.02 -7.53
CA LEU A 50 4.79 17.81 -6.63
C LEU A 50 5.69 18.34 -5.50
N ASN A 51 6.06 19.62 -5.57
CA ASN A 51 6.95 20.24 -4.59
C ASN A 51 6.23 21.38 -3.86
N VAL A 52 5.55 21.02 -2.77
CA VAL A 52 4.73 21.91 -1.94
C VAL A 52 4.92 21.55 -0.46
N THR A 53 4.85 22.53 0.45
CA THR A 53 5.08 22.31 1.90
C THR A 53 3.81 22.18 2.73
N ASN A 54 2.67 22.69 2.24
CA ASN A 54 1.43 22.77 3.00
C ASN A 54 0.19 22.27 2.21
N GLN A 55 0.45 21.55 1.11
CA GLN A 55 -0.56 20.96 0.23
C GLN A 55 -0.10 19.55 -0.16
N GLY A 56 -0.96 18.75 -0.77
CA GLY A 56 -0.63 17.40 -1.22
C GLY A 56 -1.44 16.98 -2.43
N LEU A 57 -1.29 15.72 -2.83
CA LEU A 57 -2.06 15.11 -3.89
C LEU A 57 -3.36 14.51 -3.35
N LEU A 58 -4.51 15.06 -3.73
CA LEU A 58 -5.78 14.36 -3.60
C LEU A 58 -5.95 13.41 -4.78
N ILE A 59 -5.83 12.11 -4.51
CA ILE A 59 -6.18 11.06 -5.47
C ILE A 59 -7.70 10.77 -5.42
N PRO A 60 -8.27 10.04 -6.41
CA PRO A 60 -9.68 9.66 -6.37
C PRO A 60 -10.05 8.96 -5.07
N ARG A 61 -11.08 9.47 -4.40
CA ARG A 61 -11.65 8.90 -3.17
C ARG A 61 -12.97 8.27 -3.51
N ILE A 62 -13.07 6.96 -3.36
CA ILE A 62 -14.25 6.18 -3.78
C ILE A 62 -14.56 5.10 -2.75
N THR A 63 -15.80 4.63 -2.73
CA THR A 63 -16.22 3.44 -1.99
C THR A 63 -15.80 2.16 -2.72
N THR A 64 -15.93 1.02 -2.05
CA THR A 64 -15.67 -0.31 -2.62
C THR A 64 -16.62 -0.62 -3.78
N ASN A 65 -17.87 -0.16 -3.68
CA ASN A 65 -18.89 -0.35 -4.73
C ASN A 65 -18.59 0.51 -5.96
N GLU A 66 -18.19 1.78 -5.76
CA GLU A 66 -17.79 2.66 -6.86
C GLU A 66 -16.50 2.15 -7.52
N ARG A 67 -15.55 1.62 -6.74
CA ARG A 67 -14.34 0.97 -7.24
C ARG A 67 -14.65 -0.23 -8.12
N ALA A 68 -15.65 -1.03 -7.76
CA ALA A 68 -16.12 -2.16 -8.57
C ALA A 68 -16.78 -1.71 -9.89
N SER A 69 -17.13 -0.44 -10.02
CA SER A 69 -17.76 0.16 -11.20
C SER A 69 -16.79 1.05 -12.01
N ILE A 70 -15.50 1.09 -11.65
CA ILE A 70 -14.49 1.84 -12.43
C ILE A 70 -14.52 1.35 -13.88
N ILE A 71 -14.44 2.30 -14.82
CA ILE A 71 -14.34 2.01 -16.24
C ILE A 71 -13.00 1.32 -16.52
N GLY A 72 -13.05 0.13 -17.11
CA GLY A 72 -11.88 -0.64 -17.48
C GLY A 72 -11.17 -0.11 -18.72
N THR A 73 -10.04 -0.71 -19.07
CA THR A 73 -9.22 -0.31 -20.23
C THR A 73 -9.92 -0.49 -21.59
N ASN A 74 -11.00 -1.27 -21.63
CA ASN A 74 -11.86 -1.46 -22.79
C ASN A 74 -12.99 -0.42 -22.89
N GLY A 75 -13.10 0.53 -21.95
CA GLY A 75 -14.13 1.56 -21.93
C GLY A 75 -15.44 1.15 -21.26
N GLU A 76 -15.53 -0.05 -20.68
CA GLU A 76 -16.75 -0.56 -20.04
C GLU A 76 -16.69 -0.44 -18.50
N ALA A 77 -17.80 -0.09 -17.85
CA ALA A 77 -17.88 -0.03 -16.39
C ALA A 77 -17.78 -1.42 -15.77
N GLY A 78 -16.97 -1.57 -14.72
CA GLY A 78 -16.75 -2.85 -14.03
C GLY A 78 -15.85 -3.82 -14.78
N ALA A 79 -15.25 -3.40 -15.90
CA ALA A 79 -14.17 -4.14 -16.55
C ALA A 79 -12.82 -3.89 -15.86
N THR A 80 -11.80 -4.64 -16.27
CA THR A 80 -10.43 -4.58 -15.71
C THR A 80 -9.84 -3.17 -15.76
N PRO A 81 -9.57 -2.52 -14.61
CA PRO A 81 -8.89 -1.23 -14.57
C PRO A 81 -7.46 -1.30 -15.12
N ALA A 82 -6.89 -0.14 -15.45
CA ALA A 82 -5.48 -0.07 -15.83
C ALA A 82 -4.56 -0.51 -14.67
N THR A 83 -3.55 -1.33 -14.97
CA THR A 83 -2.52 -1.70 -13.98
C THR A 83 -1.80 -0.46 -13.47
N GLY A 84 -1.60 -0.38 -12.16
CA GLY A 84 -0.99 0.76 -11.49
C GLY A 84 -1.95 1.91 -11.17
N LEU A 85 -3.25 1.77 -11.46
CA LEU A 85 -4.26 2.75 -11.03
C LEU A 85 -4.29 2.81 -9.49
N ILE A 86 -4.23 4.02 -8.92
CA ILE A 86 -4.21 4.25 -7.46
C ILE A 86 -5.48 5.01 -7.05
N ILE A 87 -6.14 4.54 -5.99
CA ILE A 87 -7.31 5.17 -5.37
C ILE A 87 -7.18 5.19 -3.85
N TYR A 88 -7.96 6.05 -3.19
CA TYR A 88 -8.20 5.99 -1.76
C TYR A 88 -9.59 5.39 -1.53
N ASN A 89 -9.65 4.22 -0.89
CA ASN A 89 -10.91 3.57 -0.58
C ASN A 89 -11.47 4.12 0.73
N THR A 90 -12.62 4.77 0.65
CA THR A 90 -13.28 5.43 1.79
C THR A 90 -14.03 4.48 2.72
N ASP A 91 -14.35 3.26 2.30
CA ASP A 91 -14.95 2.26 3.20
C ASP A 91 -13.89 1.69 4.17
N CYS A 92 -12.69 1.44 3.66
CA CYS A 92 -11.58 0.86 4.43
C CYS A 92 -10.55 1.90 4.91
N ASN A 93 -10.66 3.17 4.48
CA ASN A 93 -9.70 4.25 4.76
C ASN A 93 -8.26 3.96 4.29
N GLU A 94 -8.10 3.28 3.16
CA GLU A 94 -6.80 2.79 2.67
C GLU A 94 -6.44 3.30 1.27
N LEU A 95 -5.15 3.59 1.06
CA LEU A 95 -4.59 3.72 -0.28
C LEU A 95 -4.49 2.34 -0.94
N GLN A 96 -5.03 2.20 -2.15
CA GLN A 96 -5.04 0.94 -2.90
C GLN A 96 -4.55 1.16 -4.32
N TYR A 97 -3.85 0.18 -4.88
CA TYR A 97 -3.50 0.13 -6.30
C TYR A 97 -4.01 -1.13 -6.97
N TYR A 98 -4.31 -1.06 -8.26
CA TYR A 98 -4.68 -2.23 -9.05
C TYR A 98 -3.42 -2.89 -9.61
N ASN A 99 -3.16 -4.15 -9.26
CA ASN A 99 -1.96 -4.88 -9.72
C ASN A 99 -2.14 -5.55 -11.11
N GLY A 100 -3.27 -5.31 -11.78
CA GLY A 100 -3.66 -5.98 -13.04
C GLY A 100 -4.63 -7.16 -12.85
N THR A 101 -4.85 -7.59 -11.60
CA THR A 101 -5.82 -8.64 -11.25
C THR A 101 -6.73 -8.23 -10.11
N THR A 102 -6.18 -7.66 -9.04
CA THR A 102 -6.87 -7.32 -7.80
C THR A 102 -6.40 -5.98 -7.26
N TRP A 103 -7.23 -5.38 -6.41
CA TRP A 103 -6.87 -4.19 -5.65
C TRP A 103 -6.06 -4.58 -4.41
N ILE A 104 -4.87 -3.98 -4.27
CA ILE A 104 -3.93 -4.23 -3.18
C ILE A 104 -3.79 -2.96 -2.34
N SER A 105 -3.87 -3.09 -1.02
CA SER A 105 -3.62 -1.99 -0.09
C SER A 105 -2.12 -1.68 0.01
N LEU A 106 -1.75 -0.41 -0.15
CA LEU A 106 -0.36 0.08 -0.10
C LEU A 106 0.19 0.11 1.32
N ILE A 107 -0.69 0.17 2.32
CA ILE A 107 -0.38 -0.04 3.72
C ILE A 107 -0.95 -1.40 4.13
N ASN A 108 -0.32 -2.46 3.65
CA ASN A 108 -0.61 -3.78 4.18
C ASN A 108 -0.10 -3.82 5.63
N THR A 109 -1.00 -3.63 6.60
CA THR A 109 -0.75 -4.08 7.96
C THR A 109 -0.43 -5.55 7.82
N LEU A 110 0.82 -5.95 8.07
CA LEU A 110 1.24 -7.35 7.99
C LEU A 110 0.21 -8.20 8.72
N SER A 111 -0.72 -8.79 7.97
CA SER A 111 -1.67 -9.73 8.53
C SER A 111 -0.82 -10.93 8.89
N LEU A 112 -0.56 -11.07 10.19
CA LEU A 112 0.30 -12.12 10.67
C LEU A 112 -0.30 -13.45 10.24
N VAL A 113 0.50 -14.24 9.54
CA VAL A 113 0.12 -15.61 9.23
C VAL A 113 -0.05 -16.33 10.56
N ALA A 114 -1.25 -16.88 10.79
CA ALA A 114 -1.52 -17.64 11.99
C ALA A 114 -0.46 -18.75 12.15
N PRO A 115 0.21 -18.86 13.31
CA PRO A 115 1.23 -19.87 13.48
C PRO A 115 0.58 -21.26 13.48
N VAL A 116 1.23 -22.22 12.82
CA VAL A 116 0.76 -23.60 12.80
C VAL A 116 1.30 -24.30 14.04
N ALA A 117 0.42 -24.66 14.97
CA ALA A 117 0.75 -25.56 16.06
C ALA A 117 1.11 -26.94 15.49
N ILE A 118 2.22 -27.51 15.94
CA ILE A 118 2.69 -28.84 15.50
C ILE A 118 2.65 -29.83 16.67
N THR A 119 3.24 -31.01 16.56
CA THR A 119 3.18 -31.99 17.65
C THR A 119 4.00 -31.51 18.86
N GLY A 120 3.40 -31.59 20.06
CA GLY A 120 4.11 -31.32 21.31
C GLY A 120 5.16 -32.39 21.61
N SER A 121 6.21 -32.03 22.35
CA SER A 121 7.34 -32.91 22.66
C SER A 121 7.64 -32.92 24.17
N GLY A 122 8.55 -33.80 24.63
CA GLY A 122 9.03 -33.77 26.01
C GLY A 122 7.96 -34.04 27.08
N ALA A 123 6.91 -34.79 26.74
CA ALA A 123 5.81 -35.07 27.65
C ALA A 123 6.28 -35.87 28.87
N THR A 124 5.90 -35.41 30.07
CA THR A 124 6.05 -36.14 31.33
C THR A 124 4.69 -36.26 32.03
N GLY A 125 4.65 -36.79 33.24
CA GLY A 125 3.42 -36.83 34.03
C GLY A 125 2.85 -35.45 34.40
N ASN A 126 3.61 -34.36 34.25
CA ASN A 126 3.19 -33.01 34.66
C ASN A 126 3.60 -31.90 33.67
N GLN A 127 4.10 -32.25 32.47
CA GLN A 127 4.48 -31.23 31.49
C GLN A 127 4.39 -31.70 30.03
N ILE A 128 4.33 -30.74 29.11
CA ILE A 128 4.58 -30.92 27.68
C ILE A 128 5.23 -29.65 27.11
N THR A 129 6.11 -29.79 26.12
CA THR A 129 6.58 -28.66 25.33
C THR A 129 5.65 -28.46 24.14
N ALA A 130 4.93 -27.33 24.11
CA ALA A 130 4.16 -26.89 22.94
C ALA A 130 5.11 -26.36 21.87
N ASN A 131 4.87 -26.69 20.60
CA ASN A 131 5.73 -26.33 19.46
C ASN A 131 4.90 -25.72 18.33
N TRP A 132 5.44 -24.72 17.63
CA TRP A 132 4.79 -24.11 16.45
C TRP A 132 5.81 -23.57 15.45
N ASN A 133 5.34 -23.35 14.21
CA ASN A 133 6.15 -22.69 13.19
C ASN A 133 6.24 -21.17 13.44
N SER A 134 7.36 -20.56 13.05
CA SER A 134 7.49 -19.10 13.06
C SER A 134 6.53 -18.43 12.09
N SER A 135 6.07 -17.23 12.43
CA SER A 135 5.18 -16.39 11.62
C SER A 135 5.94 -15.15 11.21
N THR A 136 6.04 -14.88 9.91
CA THR A 136 6.77 -13.72 9.39
C THR A 136 6.18 -12.43 9.95
N GLY A 137 7.02 -11.62 10.59
CA GLY A 137 6.63 -10.35 11.18
C GLY A 137 6.12 -10.43 12.63
N ALA A 138 6.03 -11.63 13.22
CA ALA A 138 5.67 -11.78 14.63
C ALA A 138 6.77 -11.19 15.53
N THR A 139 6.37 -10.36 16.49
CA THR A 139 7.23 -9.87 17.57
C THR A 139 7.01 -10.68 18.85
N HIS A 140 5.83 -11.26 19.04
CA HIS A 140 5.46 -12.07 20.22
C HIS A 140 4.49 -13.19 19.84
N TYR A 141 4.34 -14.16 20.75
CA TYR A 141 3.35 -15.23 20.65
C TYR A 141 2.52 -15.33 21.93
N HIS A 142 1.23 -15.66 21.76
CA HIS A 142 0.32 -15.99 22.85
C HIS A 142 -0.07 -17.46 22.81
N LEU A 143 0.07 -18.15 23.94
CA LEU A 143 -0.26 -19.56 24.11
C LEU A 143 -1.56 -19.72 24.93
N ASP A 144 -2.49 -20.48 24.38
CA ASP A 144 -3.63 -21.01 25.11
C ASP A 144 -3.48 -22.52 25.29
N VAL A 145 -3.73 -23.05 26.49
CA VAL A 145 -3.81 -24.49 26.77
C VAL A 145 -5.12 -24.80 27.47
N SER A 146 -5.81 -25.85 27.03
CA SER A 146 -7.13 -26.23 27.54
C SER A 146 -7.29 -27.74 27.66
N THR A 147 -8.11 -28.20 28.59
CA THR A 147 -8.61 -29.59 28.62
C THR A 147 -9.77 -29.84 27.65
N SER A 148 -10.22 -28.79 26.96
CA SER A 148 -11.33 -28.86 26.00
C SER A 148 -10.87 -28.41 24.61
N SER A 149 -11.23 -29.17 23.58
CA SER A 149 -10.91 -28.85 22.19
C SER A 149 -11.58 -27.56 21.70
N SER A 150 -12.66 -27.12 22.36
CA SER A 150 -13.30 -25.83 22.09
C SER A 150 -12.70 -24.66 22.89
N PHE A 151 -11.66 -24.91 23.68
CA PHE A 151 -11.02 -23.91 24.55
C PHE A 151 -11.98 -23.28 25.58
N ALA A 152 -12.94 -24.06 26.10
CA ALA A 152 -13.85 -23.61 27.16
C ALA A 152 -13.25 -23.66 28.57
N ASN A 153 -12.23 -24.51 28.80
CA ASN A 153 -11.65 -24.77 30.12
C ASN A 153 -10.12 -24.64 30.07
N PHE A 154 -9.58 -23.48 30.41
CA PHE A 154 -8.15 -23.22 30.32
C PHE A 154 -7.36 -23.83 31.48
N VAL A 155 -6.13 -24.26 31.20
CA VAL A 155 -5.14 -24.54 32.24
C VAL A 155 -4.77 -23.21 32.90
N THR A 156 -4.65 -23.18 34.23
CA THR A 156 -4.35 -21.95 34.97
C THR A 156 -3.03 -21.35 34.49
N GLY A 157 -3.04 -20.07 34.12
CA GLY A 157 -1.86 -19.37 33.59
C GLY A 157 -1.65 -19.50 32.08
N TYR A 158 -2.43 -20.36 31.39
CA TYR A 158 -2.32 -20.61 29.94
C TYR A 158 -3.59 -20.16 29.19
N ASN A 159 -4.11 -18.98 29.54
CA ASN A 159 -5.17 -18.30 28.77
C ASN A 159 -4.62 -16.94 28.33
N ASN A 160 -4.30 -16.83 27.04
CA ASN A 160 -3.60 -15.72 26.42
C ASN A 160 -2.27 -15.42 27.11
N GLN A 161 -1.46 -16.46 27.34
CA GLN A 161 -0.16 -16.32 27.95
C GLN A 161 0.86 -15.81 26.92
N ASP A 162 1.44 -14.64 27.18
CA ASP A 162 2.60 -14.17 26.42
C ASP A 162 3.81 -15.07 26.69
N VAL A 163 4.37 -15.64 25.62
CA VAL A 163 5.57 -16.49 25.64
C VAL A 163 6.75 -15.86 24.91
N SER A 164 6.66 -14.57 24.56
CA SER A 164 7.67 -13.81 23.82
C SER A 164 7.91 -14.36 22.40
N ASN A 165 8.98 -13.92 21.74
CA ASN A 165 9.33 -14.36 20.38
C ASN A 165 10.03 -15.73 20.36
N VAL A 166 9.26 -16.78 20.63
CA VAL A 166 9.75 -18.16 20.63
C VAL A 166 8.87 -19.04 19.75
N THR A 167 9.38 -20.21 19.37
CA THR A 167 8.64 -21.24 18.62
C THR A 167 8.26 -22.46 19.47
N SER A 168 8.55 -22.39 20.77
CA SER A 168 8.16 -23.41 21.74
C SER A 168 8.04 -22.85 23.16
N SER A 169 7.21 -23.48 23.99
CA SER A 169 7.07 -23.13 25.40
C SER A 169 6.75 -24.36 26.25
N ASN A 170 7.34 -24.45 27.44
CA ASN A 170 7.08 -25.53 28.38
C ASN A 170 5.76 -25.27 29.12
N VAL A 171 4.82 -26.20 29.00
CA VAL A 171 3.54 -26.18 29.69
C VAL A 171 3.65 -27.09 30.91
N THR A 172 3.49 -26.53 32.11
CA THR A 172 3.64 -27.25 33.40
C THR A 172 2.36 -27.21 34.21
N GLY A 173 2.28 -28.02 35.28
CA GLY A 173 1.07 -28.08 36.12
C GLY A 173 -0.04 -28.94 35.51
N LEU A 174 0.33 -29.88 34.65
CA LEU A 174 -0.57 -30.82 34.00
C LEU A 174 -0.80 -32.06 34.87
N SER A 175 -1.98 -32.66 34.74
CA SER A 175 -2.26 -33.97 35.33
C SER A 175 -1.95 -35.06 34.32
N GLY A 176 -1.22 -36.10 34.76
CA GLY A 176 -0.96 -37.27 33.94
C GLY A 176 -2.26 -37.92 33.45
N VAL A 177 -2.18 -38.62 32.31
CA VAL A 177 -3.32 -39.36 31.72
C VAL A 177 -4.52 -38.44 31.37
N THR A 178 -4.26 -37.16 31.12
CA THR A 178 -5.27 -36.19 30.66
C THR A 178 -4.91 -35.68 29.27
N THR A 179 -5.91 -35.58 28.38
CA THR A 179 -5.74 -34.97 27.05
C THR A 179 -5.82 -33.45 27.17
N TYR A 180 -4.84 -32.76 26.61
CA TYR A 180 -4.79 -31.30 26.51
C TYR A 180 -4.74 -30.86 25.05
N TYR A 181 -5.30 -29.68 24.78
CA TYR A 181 -5.30 -28.99 23.50
C TYR A 181 -4.56 -27.68 23.67
N TYR A 182 -3.81 -27.26 22.66
CA TYR A 182 -3.17 -25.95 22.66
C TYR A 182 -3.33 -25.26 21.31
N ARG A 183 -3.36 -23.94 21.34
CA ARG A 183 -3.33 -23.09 20.15
C ARG A 183 -2.43 -21.90 20.42
N VAL A 184 -1.89 -21.34 19.35
CA VAL A 184 -0.95 -20.23 19.40
C VAL A 184 -1.42 -19.11 18.48
N ARG A 185 -1.22 -17.87 18.90
CA ARG A 185 -1.45 -16.66 18.11
C ARG A 185 -0.14 -15.87 18.00
N ALA A 186 0.12 -15.29 16.84
CA ALA A 186 1.20 -14.31 16.67
C ALA A 186 0.67 -12.89 16.89
N GLU A 187 1.52 -12.01 17.41
CA GLU A 187 1.29 -10.58 17.56
C GLU A 187 2.51 -9.80 17.04
N ASN A 188 2.31 -8.57 16.54
CA ASN A 188 3.36 -7.69 16.03
C ASN A 188 3.34 -6.30 16.66
#